data_AF-A0A2P6PTW1-F1
#
_entry.id   AF-A0A2P6PTW1-F1
#
_cell.length_a   1.000
_cell.length_b   1.000
_cell.length_c   1.000
_cell.angle_alpha   90.00
_cell.angle_beta   90.00
_cell.angle_gamma   90.00
#
_symmetry.space_group_name_H-M   'P 1'
#
loop_
_entity.id
_entity.type
_entity.pdbx_description
1 polymer ?
#
loop_
_entity_poly.entity_id
_entity_poly.type
_entity_poly.pdbx_seq_one_letter_code
_entity_poly.pdbx_strand_id
1 'polypeptide(L)' 'MKLGYIKGDNTKHISPKLSYNQQQQTLLKIQMNQVRSEENVADLFTKSLPKDTFEKHVKSIGMRRLSKLPRLM' A
#
# COMPACT_ATOMS: atom_id res chain seq x y z
N MET A 1 -32.92 -4.13 0.05
CA MET A 1 -31.55 -4.69 0.11
C MET A 1 -31.33 -5.24 1.50
N LYS A 2 -31.23 -6.57 1.66
CA LYS A 2 -31.08 -7.21 2.98
C LYS A 2 -29.58 -7.30 3.30
N LEU A 3 -29.20 -6.81 4.48
CA LEU A 3 -27.84 -6.72 5.00
C LEU A 3 -27.30 -8.14 5.29
N GLY A 4 -26.99 -8.88 4.23
CA GLY A 4 -26.53 -10.26 4.29
C GLY A 4 -25.00 -10.34 4.31
N TYR A 5 -24.47 -11.06 5.29
CA TYR A 5 -23.05 -11.32 5.51
C TYR A 5 -22.30 -11.76 4.24
N ILE A 6 -21.10 -11.20 4.04
CA ILE A 6 -20.19 -11.60 2.96
C ILE A 6 -19.51 -12.90 3.38
N LYS A 7 -19.80 -13.98 2.65
CA LYS A 7 -19.22 -15.31 2.87
C LYS A 7 -17.73 -15.31 2.49
N GLY A 8 -16.90 -15.89 3.36
CA GLY A 8 -15.43 -15.88 3.26
C GLY A 8 -14.83 -16.80 2.19
N ASP A 9 -15.64 -17.37 1.31
CA ASP A 9 -15.23 -18.25 0.20
C ASP A 9 -14.83 -17.49 -1.08
N ASN A 10 -14.94 -16.16 -1.12
CA ASN A 10 -14.54 -15.30 -2.25
C ASN A 10 -13.00 -15.15 -2.43
N THR A 11 -12.18 -16.02 -1.87
CA THR A 11 -10.72 -15.87 -1.89
C THR A 11 -10.09 -16.65 -3.04
N LYS A 12 -10.30 -16.19 -4.28
CA LYS A 12 -9.33 -16.32 -5.41
C LYS A 12 -9.81 -15.69 -6.73
N HIS A 13 -11.11 -15.69 -7.00
CA HIS A 13 -11.68 -15.08 -8.20
C HIS A 13 -12.87 -14.19 -7.82
N ILE A 14 -12.55 -13.03 -7.24
CA ILE A 14 -13.55 -11.99 -7.05
C ILE A 14 -13.98 -11.56 -8.45
N SER A 15 -15.25 -11.78 -8.79
CA SER A 15 -15.84 -11.22 -10.02
C SER A 15 -15.52 -9.72 -10.08
N PRO A 16 -15.12 -9.14 -11.22
CA PRO A 16 -14.83 -7.71 -11.32
C PRO A 16 -15.96 -6.81 -10.78
N LYS A 17 -17.22 -7.31 -10.83
CA LYS A 17 -18.41 -6.65 -10.29
C LYS A 17 -18.47 -6.58 -8.74
N LEU A 18 -17.66 -7.39 -8.05
CA LEU A 18 -17.57 -7.47 -6.59
C LEU A 18 -16.18 -7.06 -6.09
N SER A 19 -15.46 -6.25 -6.86
CA SER A 19 -14.13 -5.76 -6.47
C SER A 19 -14.21 -5.12 -5.08
N TYR A 20 -13.57 -5.77 -4.10
CA TYR A 20 -13.54 -5.33 -2.71
C TYR A 20 -13.10 -3.87 -2.59
N ASN A 21 -12.11 -3.45 -3.41
CA ASN A 21 -11.64 -2.08 -3.46
C ASN A 21 -12.73 -1.08 -3.89
N GLN A 22 -13.55 -1.42 -4.91
CA GLN A 22 -14.67 -0.58 -5.34
C GLN A 22 -15.75 -0.47 -4.26
N GLN A 23 -16.01 -1.56 -3.53
CA GLN A 23 -16.92 -1.54 -2.39
C GLN A 23 -16.37 -0.63 -1.27
N GLN A 24 -15.08 -0.71 -0.95
CA GLN A 24 -14.46 0.14 0.07
C GLN A 24 -14.43 1.63 -0.31
N GLN A 25 -14.23 1.95 -1.59
CA GLN A 25 -14.34 3.32 -2.11
C GLN A 25 -15.77 3.86 -2.00
N THR A 26 -16.75 3.07 -2.44
CA THR A 26 -18.18 3.48 -2.48
C THR A 26 -18.75 3.65 -1.07
N LEU A 27 -18.30 2.82 -0.12
CA LEU A 27 -18.70 2.87 1.29
C LEU A 27 -17.91 3.90 2.11
N LEU A 28 -17.11 4.77 1.46
CA LEU A 28 -16.40 5.90 2.06
C LEU A 28 -15.45 5.54 3.20
N LYS A 29 -14.55 4.56 3.01
CA LYS A 29 -13.45 4.35 3.97
C LYS A 29 -12.06 4.71 3.44
N ILE A 30 -11.86 4.77 2.12
CA ILE A 30 -10.56 5.08 1.51
C ILE A 30 -10.71 5.65 0.09
N GLN A 31 -9.82 6.56 -0.29
CA GLN A 31 -9.62 7.01 -1.66
C GLN A 31 -8.49 6.18 -2.30
N MET A 32 -8.67 5.73 -3.55
CA MET A 32 -7.57 5.12 -4.31
C MET A 32 -7.07 6.11 -5.35
N ASN A 33 -5.78 6.36 -5.35
CA ASN A 33 -5.09 7.10 -6.39
C ASN A 33 -4.11 6.17 -7.09
N GLN A 34 -4.05 6.24 -8.41
CA GLN A 34 -3.03 5.53 -9.17
C GLN A 34 -1.72 6.30 -9.06
N VAL A 35 -0.63 5.59 -8.78
CA VAL A 35 0.73 6.14 -8.71
C VAL A 35 1.59 5.40 -9.74
N ARG A 36 2.58 6.10 -10.31
CA ARG A 36 3.54 5.46 -11.23
C ARG A 36 4.34 4.42 -10.47
N SER A 37 4.75 3.33 -11.14
CA SER A 37 5.51 2.27 -10.47
C SER A 37 6.82 2.79 -9.86
N GLU A 38 7.48 3.75 -10.52
CA GLU A 38 8.73 4.38 -10.05
C GLU A 38 8.55 5.34 -8.85
N GLU A 39 7.30 5.68 -8.54
CA GLU A 39 6.92 6.56 -7.45
C GLU A 39 6.26 5.79 -6.29
N ASN A 40 6.03 4.48 -6.45
CA ASN A 40 5.41 3.66 -5.41
C ASN A 40 6.39 3.37 -4.26
N VAL A 41 6.47 4.29 -3.31
CA VAL A 41 7.37 4.17 -2.14
C VAL A 41 7.13 2.89 -1.33
N ALA A 42 5.94 2.29 -1.37
CA ALA A 42 5.65 1.04 -0.68
C ALA A 42 6.44 -0.17 -1.23
N ASP A 43 7.00 -0.06 -2.44
CA ASP A 43 7.84 -1.09 -3.05
C ASP A 43 9.06 -1.42 -2.18
N LEU A 44 9.56 -0.47 -1.37
CA LEU A 44 10.70 -0.68 -0.50
C LEU A 44 10.46 -1.77 0.57
N PHE A 45 9.21 -2.06 0.90
CA PHE A 45 8.83 -3.07 1.90
C PHE A 45 8.55 -4.46 1.31
N THR A 46 8.40 -4.56 -0.02
CA THR A 46 7.91 -5.79 -0.67
C THR A 46 8.81 -6.30 -1.78
N LYS A 47 9.72 -5.46 -2.29
CA LYS A 47 10.59 -5.78 -3.43
C LYS A 47 12.06 -5.56 -3.09
N SER A 48 12.91 -6.32 -3.78
CA SER A 48 14.34 -6.02 -3.87
C SER A 48 14.57 -4.96 -4.94
N LEU A 49 14.84 -3.73 -4.54
CA LEU A 49 15.02 -2.60 -5.44
C LEU A 49 16.50 -2.33 -5.73
N PRO A 50 16.85 -1.78 -6.91
CA PRO A 50 18.15 -1.18 -7.13
C PRO A 50 18.47 -0.16 -6.03
N LYS A 51 19.74 -0.09 -5.63
CA LYS A 51 20.20 0.72 -4.50
C LYS A 51 19.72 2.18 -4.60
N ASP A 52 19.83 2.78 -5.78
CA ASP A 52 19.48 4.19 -5.97
C ASP A 52 17.97 4.44 -5.79
N THR A 53 17.13 3.54 -6.30
CA THR A 53 15.67 3.58 -6.12
C THR A 53 15.29 3.37 -4.65
N PHE A 54 15.94 2.41 -3.99
CA PHE A 54 15.74 2.17 -2.56
C PHE A 54 16.09 3.41 -1.72
N GLU A 55 17.27 4.00 -1.95
CA GLU A 55 17.71 5.20 -1.22
C GLU A 55 16.80 6.41 -1.49
N LYS A 56 16.29 6.56 -2.73
CA LYS A 56 15.29 7.58 -3.06
C LYS A 56 14.02 7.41 -2.23
N HIS A 57 13.46 6.19 -2.18
CA HIS A 57 12.22 5.93 -1.44
C HIS A 57 12.38 6.05 0.08
N VAL A 58 13.48 5.54 0.64
CA VAL A 58 13.81 5.70 2.07
C VAL A 58 13.81 7.19 2.46
N LYS A 59 14.46 8.04 1.65
CA LYS A 59 14.48 9.48 1.89
C LYS A 59 13.10 10.12 1.74
N SER A 60 12.33 9.75 0.71
CA SER A 60 11.02 10.37 0.46
C SER A 60 10.00 10.11 1.57
N ILE A 61 10.08 8.96 2.25
CA ILE A 61 9.21 8.65 3.40
C ILE A 61 9.81 9.08 4.75
N GLY A 62 10.94 9.78 4.75
CA GLY A 62 11.57 10.32 5.96
C GLY A 62 12.30 9.30 6.82
N MET A 63 12.53 8.08 6.33
CA MET A 63 13.32 7.07 7.04
C MET A 63 14.78 7.49 7.11
N ARG A 64 15.41 7.25 8.27
CA ARG A 64 16.81 7.58 8.53
C ARG A 64 17.53 6.37 9.10
N ARG A 65 18.81 6.23 8.78
CA ARG A 65 19.65 5.21 9.41
C ARG A 65 19.86 5.58 10.86
N LEU A 66 19.61 4.64 11.77
CA LEU A 66 19.82 4.83 13.21
C LEU A 66 21.25 5.30 13.53
N SER A 67 22.26 4.78 12.81
CA SER A 67 23.66 5.18 12.96
C SER A 67 23.95 6.64 12.59
N LYS A 68 23.03 7.32 11.89
CA LYS A 68 23.13 8.73 11.51
C LYS A 68 22.31 9.64 12.41
N LEU A 69 21.59 9.10 13.40
CA LEU A 69 20.87 9.91 14.37
C LEU A 69 21.84 10.41 15.45
N PRO A 70 21.64 11.64 15.97
CA PRO A 70 22.39 12.08 17.14
C PRO A 70 22.13 11.09 18.28
N ARG A 71 23.19 10.73 19.02
CA ARG A 71 23.04 9.94 20.24
C ARG A 71 22.16 10.75 21.19
N LEU A 72 21.01 10.20 21.56
CA LEU A 72 20.23 10.71 22.67
C LEU A 72 21.11 10.50 23.92
N MET A 73 21.68 11.58 24.42
CA MET A 73 22.33 11.65 25.74
C MET A 73 21.27 11.63 26.83
#